data_AF-A0A833PGN7-F1
#
_entry.id   AF-A0A833PGN7-F1
#
_cell.length_a   1.000
_cell.length_b   1.000
_cell.length_c   1.000
_cell.angle_alpha   90.00
_cell.angle_beta   90.00
_cell.angle_gamma   90.00
#
_symmetry.space_group_name_H-M   'P 1'
#
loop_
_entity.id
_entity.type
_entity.pdbx_description
1 polymer ?
#
loop_
_entity_poly.entity_id
_entity_poly.type
_entity_poly.pdbx_seq_one_letter_code
_entity_poly.pdbx_strand_id
1 'polypeptide(L)' 'MENMNHTNARAQRSRLMDKAILDQPVEATRKDKESVVIISKSPFEAYKRAKFDQNLTK' A
#
# COMPACT_ATOMS: atom_id res chain seq x y z
N MET A 1 -0.58 9.07 5.72
CA MET A 1 -0.08 7.69 5.53
C MET A 1 1.11 7.51 6.45
N GLU A 2 1.14 6.45 7.25
CA GLU A 2 2.29 6.17 8.12
C GLU A 2 3.48 5.69 7.29
N ASN A 3 4.71 6.04 7.68
CA ASN A 3 5.92 5.63 6.99
C ASN A 3 6.82 4.83 7.93
N MET A 4 7.29 3.67 7.47
CA MET A 4 8.23 2.83 8.19
C MET A 4 9.44 2.48 7.32
N ASN A 5 10.63 2.43 7.93
CA ASN A 5 11.78 1.84 7.26
C ASN A 5 11.61 0.32 7.09
N HIS A 6 12.35 -0.26 6.14
CA HIS A 6 12.30 -1.68 5.80
C HIS A 6 12.53 -2.61 7.00
N THR A 7 13.41 -2.25 7.93
CA THR A 7 13.73 -3.08 9.11
C THR A 7 12.53 -3.17 10.04
N ASN A 8 11.91 -2.03 10.35
CA ASN A 8 10.72 -1.96 11.19
C ASN A 8 9.52 -2.62 10.53
N ALA A 9 9.34 -2.40 9.22
CA ALA A 9 8.28 -3.03 8.46
C ALA A 9 8.40 -4.56 8.44
N ARG A 10 9.63 -5.09 8.33
CA ARG A 10 9.89 -6.53 8.42
C ARG A 10 9.60 -7.08 9.82
N ALA A 11 10.04 -6.37 10.86
CA ALA A 11 9.84 -6.78 12.25
C ALA A 11 8.36 -6.77 12.67
N GLN A 12 7.58 -5.80 12.17
CA GLN A 12 6.18 -5.59 12.55
C GLN A 12 5.19 -6.01 11.44
N ARG A 13 5.55 -7.01 10.62
CA ARG A 13 4.76 -7.39 9.44
C ARG A 13 3.31 -7.74 9.77
N SER A 14 3.03 -8.46 10.86
CA SER A 14 1.65 -8.80 11.25
C SER A 14 0.82 -7.54 11.52
N ARG A 15 1.38 -6.59 12.28
CA ARG A 15 0.74 -5.30 12.57
C ARG A 15 0.47 -4.50 11.29
N LEU A 16 1.37 -4.56 10.32
CA LEU A 16 1.17 -3.89 9.03
C LEU A 16 0.02 -4.53 8.22
N MET A 17 -0.13 -5.85 8.28
CA MET A 17 -1.27 -6.53 7.67
C MET A 17 -2.58 -6.14 8.36
N ASP A 18 -2.61 -6.10 9.69
CA ASP A 18 -3.80 -5.68 10.45
C ASP A 18 -4.22 -4.26 10.07
N LYS A 19 -3.24 -3.33 9.97
CA LYS A 19 -3.49 -1.96 9.51
C LYS A 19 -4.03 -1.92 8.08
N ALA A 20 -3.44 -2.69 7.18
CA ALA A 20 -3.89 -2.76 5.80
C ALA A 20 -5.33 -3.29 5.69
N ILE A 21 -5.70 -4.28 6.53
CA ILE A 21 -7.07 -4.81 6.61
C ILE A 21 -8.05 -3.77 7.15
N LEU A 22 -7.62 -2.90 8.07
CA LEU A 22 -8.40 -1.77 8.60
C LEU A 22 -8.38 -0.53 7.68
N ASP A 23 -8.03 -0.71 6.41
CA ASP A 23 -7.90 0.35 5.40
C ASP A 23 -6.95 1.51 5.82
N GLN A 24 -5.96 1.20 6.64
CA GLN A 24 -4.89 2.11 7.04
C GLN A 24 -3.63 1.84 6.21
N PRO A 25 -3.40 2.59 5.11
CA PRO A 25 -2.23 2.42 4.27
C PRO A 25 -0.94 2.74 5.03
N VAL A 26 0.09 1.93 4.82
CA VAL A 26 1.43 2.16 5.35
C VAL A 26 2.44 2.15 4.22
N GLU A 27 3.26 3.20 4.16
CA GLU A 27 4.42 3.29 3.28
C GLU A 27 5.62 2.61 3.93
N ALA A 28 6.33 1.78 3.18
CA ALA A 28 7.58 1.19 3.57
C ALA A 28 8.72 1.70 2.69
N THR A 29 9.75 2.25 3.32
CA THR A 29 10.92 2.84 2.66
C THR A 29 12.15 1.95 2.81
N ARG A 30 12.99 1.91 1.78
CA ARG A 30 14.30 1.25 1.82
C ARG A 30 15.34 2.22 1.27
N LYS A 31 16.49 2.32 1.94
CA LYS A 31 17.58 3.18 1.52
C LYS A 31 17.93 2.91 0.05
N ASP A 32 18.01 3.97 -0.74
CA ASP A 32 18.37 3.96 -2.16
C ASP A 32 17.43 3.13 -3.06
N LYS A 33 16.18 2.90 -2.65
CA LYS A 33 15.16 2.23 -3.46
C LYS A 33 13.84 2.99 -3.42
N GLU A 34 12.97 2.72 -4.39
CA GLU A 34 11.59 3.20 -4.38
C GLU A 34 10.86 2.73 -3.13
N SER A 35 9.99 3.60 -2.61
CA SER A 35 9.07 3.25 -1.54
C SER A 35 7.93 2.38 -2.07
N VAL A 36 7.37 1.57 -1.18
CA VAL A 36 6.22 0.73 -1.48
C VAL A 36 5.10 1.04 -0.51
N VAL A 37 3.85 0.84 -0.93
CA VAL A 37 2.67 1.04 -0.08
C VAL A 37 1.98 -0.29 0.14
N ILE A 38 1.67 -0.60 1.40
CA ILE A 38 0.89 -1.77 1.79
C ILE A 38 -0.55 -1.30 2.04
N ILE A 39 -1.49 -1.91 1.30
CA ILE A 39 -2.93 -1.69 1.39
C ILE A 39 -3.69 -3.00 1.24
N SER A 40 -4.95 -3.01 1.66
CA SER A 40 -5.89 -4.08 1.35
C SER A 40 -6.07 -4.24 -0.17
N LYS A 41 -6.33 -5.48 -0.58
CA LYS A 41 -6.48 -5.83 -2.00
C LYS A 41 -7.70 -5.17 -2.65
N SER A 42 -8.82 -5.08 -1.92
CA SER A 42 -10.09 -4.59 -2.46
C SER A 42 -10.00 -3.12 -2.93
N PRO A 43 -9.52 -2.16 -2.11
CA PRO A 43 -9.33 -0.78 -2.55
C PRO A 43 -8.33 -0.64 -3.69
N PHE A 44 -7.28 -1.45 -3.71
CA PHE A 44 -6.31 -1.45 -4.81
C PHE A 44 -6.96 -1.85 -6.14
N GLU A 45 -7.75 -2.93 -6.14
CA GLU A 45 -8.45 -3.38 -7.34
C GLU A 45 -9.52 -2.40 -7.79
N ALA A 46 -10.28 -1.81 -6.84
CA ALA A 46 -11.28 -0.79 -7.14
C ALA A 46 -10.64 0.45 -7.80
N TYR A 47 -9.51 0.92 -7.27
CA TYR A 47 -8.74 2.01 -7.85
C TYR A 47 -8.23 1.67 -9.26
N LYS A 48 -7.69 0.45 -9.44
CA LYS A 48 -7.20 0.00 -10.74
C LYS A 48 -8.32 -0.06 -11.78
N ARG A 49 -9.51 -0.56 -11.39
CA ARG A 49 -10.71 -0.58 -12.25
C ARG A 49 -11.13 0.84 -12.63
N ALA A 50 -11.29 1.73 -11.65
CA ALA A 50 -11.67 3.11 -11.90
C ALA A 50 -10.69 3.84 -12.84
N LYS A 51 -9.38 3.63 -12.67
CA LYS A 51 -8.36 4.17 -13.59
C LYS A 51 -8.46 3.58 -14.99
N PHE A 52 -8.73 2.29 -15.10
CA PHE A 52 -8.89 1.62 -16.39
C PHE A 52 -10.11 2.17 -17.13
N ASP A 53 -11.25 2.28 -16.45
CA ASP A 53 -12.49 2.81 -17.01
C ASP A 53 -12.34 4.27 -17.47
N GLN A 54 -11.62 5.10 -16.69
CA GLN A 54 -11.28 6.47 -17.08
C GLN A 54 -10.44 6.55 -18.35
N ASN A 55 -9.57 5.56 -18.61
CA ASN A 55 -8.73 5.54 -19.80
C ASN A 55 -9.46 5.00 -21.03
N LEU A 56 -10.50 4.17 -20.86
CA LEU A 56 -11.34 3.69 -21.98
C LEU A 56 -12.31 4.75 -22.51
N THR A 57 -12.59 5.79 -21.73
CA THR A 57 -13.56 6.83 -22.09
C THR A 57 -12.91 8.03 -22.81
N LYS A 58 -11.67 7.88 -23.30
CA LYS A 58 -10.95 8.86 -24.13
C LYS A 58 -10.81 8.35 -25.55
#